data_AF-A0A7L4NTU7-F1
#
_entry.id   AF-A0A7L4NTU7-F1
#
_cell.length_a   1.000
_cell.length_b   1.000
_cell.length_c   1.000
_cell.angle_alpha   90.00
_cell.angle_beta   90.00
_cell.angle_gamma   90.00
#
_symmetry.space_group_name_H-M   'P 1'
#
loop_
_entity.id
_entity.type
_entity.pdbx_description
1 polymer ?
#
loop_
_entity_poly.entity_id
_entity_poly.type
_entity_poly.pdbx_seq_one_letter_code
_entity_poly.pdbx_strand_id
1 'polypeptide(L)' 'QFLLQEVDITLPENSAWYVKYKYDIPVFHLNGEFLMKHHVDIQKFEDKLTKLELQNYRNQ' A
#
# COMPACT_ATOMS: atom_id res chain seq x y z
N GLN A 1 14.62 -4.82 -2.38
CA GLN A 1 14.25 -4.96 -0.96
C GLN A 1 13.17 -3.93 -0.66
N PHE A 2 12.03 -4.36 -0.10
CA PHE A 2 10.96 -3.44 0.30
C PHE A 2 10.89 -3.36 1.83
N LEU A 3 10.38 -2.23 2.34
CA LEU A 3 10.09 -2.04 3.75
C LEU A 3 8.59 -2.11 3.95
N LEU A 4 8.12 -3.06 4.75
CA LEU A 4 6.74 -3.09 5.21
C LEU A 4 6.62 -2.16 6.42
N GLN A 5 5.75 -1.15 6.32
CA GLN A 5 5.42 -0.27 7.41
C GLN A 5 3.96 -0.47 7.82
N GLU A 6 3.76 -0.85 9.07
CA GLU A 6 2.43 -0.96 9.66
C GLU A 6 2.01 0.40 10.23
N VAL A 7 0.74 0.77 10.01
CA VAL A 7 0.16 2.02 10.50
C VAL A 7 -1.07 1.68 11.30
N ASP A 8 -1.03 1.93 12.61
CA ASP A 8 -2.20 1.81 13.46
C ASP A 8 -3.10 3.04 13.29
N ILE A 9 -4.21 2.84 12.59
CA ILE A 9 -5.18 3.91 12.33
C ILE A 9 -5.96 4.32 13.59
N THR A 10 -5.91 3.56 14.69
CA THR A 10 -6.60 3.94 15.94
C THR A 10 -5.87 5.03 16.72
N LEU A 11 -4.60 5.30 16.39
CA LEU A 11 -3.82 6.35 17.01
C LEU A 11 -4.28 7.75 16.56
N PRO A 12 -4.29 8.76 17.46
CA PRO A 12 -4.72 10.12 17.11
C PRO A 12 -3.95 10.76 15.95
N GLU A 13 -2.65 10.46 15.85
CA GLU A 13 -1.76 10.91 14.77
C GLU A 13 -2.19 10.40 13.39
N ASN A 14 -2.90 9.27 13.34
CA ASN A 14 -3.40 8.63 12.13
C ASN A 14 -4.91 8.80 11.94
N SER A 15 -5.53 9.74 12.67
CA SER A 15 -6.98 9.98 12.61
C SER A 15 -7.51 10.24 11.20
N ALA A 16 -6.69 10.84 10.31
CA ALA A 16 -7.03 11.01 8.90
C ALA A 16 -7.25 9.65 8.19
N TRP A 17 -6.41 8.66 8.47
CA TRP A 17 -6.56 7.30 7.96
C TRP A 17 -7.76 6.58 8.58
N TYR A 18 -8.01 6.80 9.88
CA TYR A 18 -9.19 6.24 10.55
C TYR A 18 -10.49 6.67 9.87
N VAL A 19 -10.66 7.98 9.66
CA VAL A 19 -11.85 8.54 9.01
C VAL A 19 -12.01 7.96 7.60
N LYS A 20 -10.90 7.80 6.88
CA LYS A 20 -10.90 7.35 5.49
C LYS A 20 -11.16 5.85 5.32
N TYR A 21 -10.64 5.02 6.23
CA TYR A 21 -10.52 3.57 5.99
C TYR A 21 -11.03 2.67 7.12
N LYS A 22 -11.59 3.19 8.22
CA LYS A 22 -12.06 2.36 9.36
C LYS A 22 -12.92 1.14 8.99
N TYR A 23 -13.69 1.19 7.90
CA TYR A 23 -14.53 0.09 7.43
C TYR A 23 -13.91 -0.70 6.28
N ASP A 24 -12.80 -0.22 5.74
CA ASP A 24 -12.16 -0.72 4.54
C ASP A 24 -10.85 -1.45 4.78
N ILE A 25 -10.46 -1.64 6.05
CA ILE A 25 -9.24 -2.35 6.41
C ILE A 25 -9.32 -3.85 6.06
N PRO A 26 -8.18 -4.50 5.75
CA PRO A 26 -6.84 -3.92 5.64
C PRO A 26 -6.66 -3.11 4.33
N VAL A 27 -5.87 -2.03 4.38
CA VAL A 27 -5.55 -1.16 3.22
C VAL A 27 -4.05 -1.13 2.98
N PHE A 28 -3.65 -1.31 1.73
CA PHE A 28 -2.24 -1.33 1.32
C PHE A 28 -1.94 -0.14 0.41
N HIS A 29 -0.84 0.55 0.72
CA HIS A 29 -0.25 1.54 -0.16
C HIS A 29 1.14 1.06 -0.60
N LEU A 30 1.49 1.26 -1.87
CA LEU A 30 2.80 0.96 -2.41
C LEU A 30 3.40 2.27 -2.95
N ASN A 31 4.57 2.66 -2.43
CA ASN A 31 5.20 3.96 -2.74
C ASN A 31 4.28 5.18 -2.52
N GLY A 32 3.39 5.10 -1.53
CA GLY A 32 2.41 6.16 -1.23
C GLY A 32 1.13 6.11 -2.10
N GLU A 33 1.08 5.28 -3.13
CA GLU A 33 -0.12 5.08 -3.94
C GLU A 33 -1.02 3.99 -3.36
N PHE A 34 -2.34 4.20 -3.39
CA PHE A 34 -3.30 3.17 -3.01
C PHE A 34 -3.20 1.95 -3.94
N LEU A 35 -3.09 0.76 -3.36
CA LEU A 35 -3.00 -0.49 -4.11
C LEU A 35 -4.29 -1.32 -4.02
N MET A 36 -4.71 -1.63 -2.80
CA MET A 36 -5.84 -2.52 -2.53
C MET A 36 -6.38 -2.35 -1.11
N LYS A 37 -7.64 -2.79 -0.91
CA LYS A 37 -8.34 -2.77 0.39
C LYS A 37 -9.27 -3.99 0.53
N HIS A 38 -9.68 -4.33 1.75
CA HIS A 38 -10.50 -5.50 2.14
C HIS A 38 -9.90 -6.89 1.85
N HIS A 39 -9.44 -7.12 0.63
CA HIS A 39 -8.86 -8.39 0.20
C HIS A 39 -7.45 -8.17 -0.35
N VAL A 40 -6.53 -9.02 0.09
CA VAL A 40 -5.17 -9.06 -0.44
C VAL A 40 -5.21 -9.78 -1.78
N ASP A 41 -4.99 -9.03 -2.85
CA ASP A 41 -4.77 -9.57 -4.18
C ASP A 41 -3.26 -9.64 -4.42
N ILE A 42 -2.70 -10.83 -4.17
CA ILE A 42 -1.27 -11.09 -4.31
C ILE A 42 -0.83 -10.88 -5.76
N GLN A 43 -1.64 -11.30 -6.74
CA GLN A 43 -1.28 -11.17 -8.15
C GLN A 43 -1.19 -9.69 -8.54
N LYS A 44 -2.15 -8.87 -8.11
CA LYS A 44 -2.11 -7.42 -8.34
C LYS A 44 -0.91 -6.75 -7.68
N PHE A 45 -0.50 -7.23 -6.51
CA PHE A 45 0.70 -6.75 -5.83
C PHE A 45 1.97 -7.08 -6.63
N GLU A 46 2.16 -8.34 -7.02
CA GLU A 46 3.31 -8.81 -7.81
C GLU A 46 3.41 -8.09 -9.16
N ASP A 47 2.28 -7.91 -9.86
CA ASP A 47 2.22 -7.21 -11.13
C ASP A 47 2.64 -5.74 -11.01
N LYS A 48 2.20 -5.05 -9.94
CA LYS A 48 2.55 -3.64 -9.70
C LYS A 48 4.03 -3.54 -9.28
N LEU A 49 4.52 -4.47 -8.48
CA LEU A 49 5.93 -4.52 -8.06
C LEU A 49 6.86 -4.73 -9.26
N THR A 50 6.57 -5.73 -10.09
CA THR A 50 7.33 -6.02 -11.31
C THR A 50 7.37 -4.81 -12.25
N LYS A 51 6.25 -4.11 -12.43
CA LYS A 51 6.21 -2.88 -13.25
C LYS A 51 7.11 -1.78 -12.69
N LEU A 52 7.14 -1.58 -11.37
CA LEU A 52 8.00 -0.58 -10.73
C LEU A 52 9.48 -0.94 -10.87
N GLU A 53 9.84 -2.20 -10.68
CA GLU A 53 11.22 -2.68 -10.87
C GLU A 53 11.68 -2.48 -12.32
N LEU A 54 10.85 -2.85 -13.30
CA LEU A 54 11.15 -2.63 -14.72
C LEU A 54 11.27 -1.14 -15.09
N GLN A 55 10.44 -0.28 -14.51
CA GLN A 55 10.54 1.17 -14.73
C GLN A 55 11.83 1.74 -14.14
N ASN A 56 12.22 1.31 -12.93
CA ASN A 56 13.49 1.73 -12.33
C ASN A 56 14.70 1.28 -13.16
N TYR A 57 14.67 0.08 -13.75
CA TYR A 57 15.73 -0.40 -14.65
C TYR A 57 15.82 0.37 -15.97
N ARG A 58 14.69 0.86 -16.52
CA ARG A 58 14.69 1.64 -17.77
C ARG A 58 15.15 3.09 -17.59
N ASN A 59 15.10 3.59 -16.36
CA ASN A 59 15.47 4.96 -16.01
C ASN A 59 16.94 5.06 -15.49
N GLN A 60 17.71 3.97 -15.61
CA GLN A 60 19.15 3.89 -15.34
C GLN A 60 19.90 3.65 -16.66
#